data_AF-A0A959ZK15-F1
#
_entry.id   AF-A0A959ZK15-F1
#
_cell.length_a   1.000
_cell.length_b   1.000
_cell.length_c   1.000
_cell.angle_alpha   90.00
_cell.angle_beta   90.00
_cell.angle_gamma   90.00
#
_symmetry.space_group_name_H-M   'P 1'
#
loop_
_entity.id
_entity.type
_entity.pdbx_description
1 polymer ?
#
loop_
_entity_poly.entity_id
_entity_poly.type
_entity_poly.pdbx_seq_one_letter_code
_entity_poly.pdbx_strand_id
1 'polypeptide(L)' 'MFAEIIGGLLTDSLALLADAGHMLSDSFSLFLALGAVALAARPATPRRTYGYKRAEILAAL' A
#
# COMPACT_ATOMS: atom_id res chain seq x y z
N MET A 1 -2.10 -13.32 -5.49
CA MET A 1 -3.22 -12.46 -5.94
C MET A 1 -3.73 -12.84 -7.34
N PHE A 2 -3.01 -12.61 -8.46
CA PHE A 2 -3.56 -12.92 -9.80
C PHE A 2 -3.92 -14.39 -10.01
N ALA A 3 -3.08 -15.31 -9.51
CA ALA A 3 -3.37 -16.74 -9.56
C ALA A 3 -4.60 -17.14 -8.71
N GLU A 4 -4.81 -16.53 -7.54
CA GLU A 4 -5.99 -16.80 -6.69
C GLU A 4 -7.26 -16.16 -7.23
N ILE A 5 -7.17 -14.99 -7.88
CA ILE A 5 -8.32 -14.38 -8.56
C ILE A 5 -8.76 -15.28 -9.71
N ILE A 6 -7.82 -15.71 -10.55
CA ILE A 6 -8.10 -16.60 -11.67
C ILE A 6 -8.60 -17.96 -11.14
N GLY A 7 -7.94 -18.53 -10.13
CA GLY A 7 -8.33 -19.79 -9.51
C GLY A 7 -9.70 -19.71 -8.83
N GLY A 8 -9.99 -18.62 -8.11
CA GLY A 8 -11.27 -18.37 -7.44
C GLY A 8 -12.42 -18.21 -8.44
N LEU A 9 -12.20 -17.53 -9.56
CA LEU A 9 -13.20 -17.42 -10.64
C LEU A 9 -13.42 -18.75 -11.37
N LEU A 10 -12.35 -19.52 -11.62
CA LEU A 10 -12.46 -20.82 -12.29
C LEU A 10 -13.10 -21.91 -11.41
N THR A 11 -12.93 -21.82 -10.10
CA THR A 11 -13.46 -22.79 -9.13
C THR A 11 -14.74 -22.32 -8.44
N ASP A 12 -15.24 -21.14 -8.80
CA ASP A 12 -16.38 -20.45 -8.17
C ASP A 12 -16.24 -20.37 -6.63
N SER A 13 -14.99 -20.22 -6.18
CA SER A 13 -14.60 -20.31 -4.78
C SER A 13 -14.50 -18.93 -4.14
N LEU A 14 -15.48 -18.62 -3.31
CA LEU A 14 -15.49 -17.41 -2.49
C LEU A 14 -14.31 -17.34 -1.51
N ALA A 15 -13.78 -18.49 -1.07
CA ALA A 15 -12.64 -18.52 -0.15
C ALA A 15 -11.35 -18.00 -0.81
N LEU A 16 -11.08 -18.43 -2.05
CA LEU A 16 -9.93 -17.96 -2.83
C LEU A 16 -10.05 -16.47 -3.19
N LEU A 17 -11.26 -16.00 -3.50
CA LEU A 17 -11.51 -14.58 -3.75
C LEU A 17 -11.34 -13.73 -2.47
N ALA A 18 -11.79 -14.23 -1.32
CA ALA A 18 -11.61 -13.58 -0.03
C ALA A 18 -10.12 -13.46 0.34
N ASP A 19 -9.35 -14.53 0.12
CA ASP A 19 -7.91 -14.56 0.37
C ASP A 19 -7.16 -13.58 -0.56
N ALA A 20 -7.51 -13.56 -1.86
CA ALA A 20 -6.99 -12.58 -2.80
C ALA A 20 -7.30 -11.13 -2.41
N GLY A 21 -8.51 -10.88 -1.87
CA GLY A 21 -8.92 -9.57 -1.37
C GLY A 21 -8.17 -9.13 -0.11
N HIS A 22 -7.86 -10.07 0.79
CA HIS A 22 -7.03 -9.79 1.96
C HIS A 22 -5.62 -9.36 1.53
N MET A 23 -4.97 -10.15 0.67
CA MET A 23 -3.63 -9.83 0.19
C MET A 23 -3.56 -8.55 -0.66
N LEU A 24 -4.66 -8.17 -1.32
CA LEU A 24 -4.78 -6.87 -1.99
C LEU A 24 -4.68 -5.73 -0.98
N SER A 25 -5.37 -5.85 0.17
CA SER A 25 -5.39 -4.82 1.21
C SER A 25 -4.02 -4.64 1.85
N ASP A 26 -3.29 -5.75 2.04
CA ASP A 26 -1.91 -5.72 2.53
C ASP A 26 -0.97 -5.07 1.51
N SER A 27 -1.11 -5.42 0.23
CA SER A 27 -0.32 -4.79 -0.84
C SER A 27 -0.60 -3.29 -0.98
N PHE A 28 -1.86 -2.88 -0.80
CA PHE A 28 -2.24 -1.46 -0.82
C PHE A 28 -1.60 -0.69 0.34
N SER A 29 -1.58 -1.28 1.53
CA SER A 29 -0.93 -0.70 2.71
C SER A 29 0.58 -0.52 2.49
N LEU A 30 1.24 -1.52 1.90
CA LEU A 30 2.65 -1.43 1.51
C LEU A 30 2.91 -0.35 0.45
N PHE A 31 2.01 -0.22 -0.53
CA PHE A 31 2.11 0.81 -1.55
C PHE A 31 2.02 2.23 -0.96
N LEU A 32 1.09 2.46 -0.03
CA LEU A 32 0.97 3.73 0.69
C LEU A 32 2.23 4.02 1.52
N ALA A 33 2.73 3.02 2.26
CA ALA A 33 3.95 3.16 3.05
C ALA A 33 5.16 3.52 2.18
N LEU A 34 5.34 2.86 1.02
CA LEU A 34 6.39 3.18 0.06
C LEU A 34 6.24 4.61 -0.50
N GLY A 35 5.02 5.02 -0.84
CA GLY A 35 4.73 6.38 -1.29
C GLY A 35 5.10 7.44 -0.22
N ALA A 36 4.86 7.12 1.05
CA ALA A 36 5.21 7.98 2.17
C ALA A 36 6.71 8.08 2.41
N VAL A 37 7.44 6.96 2.31
CA VAL A 37 8.91 6.95 2.36
C VAL A 37 9.49 7.77 1.20
N ALA A 38 8.96 7.59 -0.02
CA ALA A 38 9.38 8.36 -1.19
C ALA A 38 9.10 9.86 -1.01
N LEU A 39 7.99 10.21 -0.36
CA LEU A 39 7.67 11.60 -0.02
C LEU A 39 8.58 12.15 1.07
N ALA A 40 8.86 11.38 2.12
CA ALA A 40 9.74 11.73 3.23
C ALA A 40 11.19 11.92 2.80
N ALA A 41 11.64 11.18 1.79
CA ALA A 41 12.96 11.31 1.18
C ALA A 41 13.16 12.61 0.38
N ARG A 42 12.11 13.40 0.12
CA ARG A 42 12.24 14.67 -0.62
C ARG A 42 12.98 15.74 0.21
N PRO A 43 13.92 16.49 -0.40
CA PRO A 43 14.68 17.54 0.29
C PRO A 43 13.78 18.68 0.78
N ALA A 44 14.23 19.37 1.83
CA ALA A 44 13.51 20.49 2.40
C ALA A 44 13.42 21.67 1.41
N THR A 45 12.20 22.14 1.18
CA THR A 45 11.93 23.35 0.38
C THR A 45 11.78 24.59 1.26
N PRO A 46 11.95 25.82 0.73
CA PRO A 46 11.82 27.07 1.51
C PRO A 46 10.46 27.26 2.22
N ARG A 47 9.39 26.64 1.70
CA ARG A 47 8.06 26.62 2.34
C ARG A 47 7.90 25.56 3.46
N ARG A 48 8.85 24.63 3.60
CA ARG A 48 8.84 23.53 4.57
C ARG A 48 10.21 23.37 5.22
N THR A 49 10.46 24.19 6.25
CA THR A 49 11.74 24.30 6.98
C THR A 49 12.24 22.97 7.58
N TYR A 50 11.33 22.04 7.90
CA TYR A 50 11.66 20.71 8.44
C TYR A 50 11.58 19.57 7.40
N GLY A 51 11.34 19.88 6.12
CA GLY A 51 11.16 18.89 5.06
C GLY A 51 9.89 18.04 5.18
N TYR A 52 9.90 16.85 4.59
CA TYR A 52 8.77 15.91 4.56
C TYR A 52 8.92 14.75 5.56
N LYS A 53 9.85 14.82 6.52
CA LYS A 53 10.12 13.71 7.46
C LYS A 53 8.91 13.22 8.26
N ARG A 54 7.86 14.04 8.44
CA ARG A 54 6.61 13.63 9.11
C ARG A 54 5.63 12.86 8.20
N ALA A 55 5.93 12.74 6.91
CA ALA A 55 5.09 11.99 5.97
C ALA A 55 5.05 10.49 6.32
N GLU A 56 6.14 9.93 6.87
CA GLU A 56 6.15 8.55 7.38
C GLU A 56 5.15 8.35 8.52
N ILE A 57 5.06 9.32 9.46
CA ILE A 57 4.11 9.25 10.59
C ILE A 57 2.66 9.33 10.09
N LEU A 58 2.38 10.17 9.10
CA LEU A 58 1.05 10.28 8.51
C LEU A 58 0.61 9.05 7.71
N ALA A 59 1.56 8.25 7.22
CA ALA A 59 1.26 7.02 6.50
C ALA A 59 1.21 5.78 7.39
N ALA A 60 1.77 5.88 8.60
CA ALA A 60 1.64 4.87 9.64
C ALA A 60 0.34 5.01 10.46
N LEU A 61 -0.39 6.11 10.30
CA LEU A 61 -1.62 6.45 11.02
C LEU A 61 -2.86 6.14 10.18
#